data_AF-A0A2S5PDV5-F1
#
_entry.id   AF-A0A2S5PDV5-F1
#
_cell.length_a   1.000
_cell.length_b   1.000
_cell.length_c   1.000
_cell.angle_alpha   90.00
_cell.angle_beta   90.00
_cell.angle_gamma   90.00
#
_symmetry.space_group_name_H-M   'P 1'
#
loop_
_entity.id
_entity.type
_entity.pdbx_description
1 polymer ?
#
loop_
_entity_poly.entity_id
_entity_poly.type
_entity_poly.pdbx_seq_one_letter_code
_entity_poly.pdbx_strand_id
1 'polypeptide(L)'
;MFRILTRRTLSILIVAGAVMPAHAGESCFADWSVAAPVVKKEGLATVEQLSQLAKSSGSGEIVRTTLCQDKGDFTYRIVVKDGKGQLKTLNVDARKPFAR
;
A
#
# COMPACT_ATOMS: atom_id res chain seq x y z
N MET A 1 -0.89 -70.31 -9.50
CA MET A 1 -0.64 -69.29 -10.54
C MET A 1 -1.65 -68.15 -10.39
N PHE A 2 -1.12 -66.93 -10.20
CA PHE A 2 -1.71 -65.59 -10.37
C PHE A 2 -3.18 -65.34 -10.02
N ARG A 3 -3.44 -64.53 -8.97
CA ARG A 3 -4.57 -63.59 -8.96
C ARG A 3 -4.31 -62.30 -8.14
N ILE A 4 -4.16 -61.22 -8.91
CA ILE A 4 -4.77 -59.89 -8.73
C ILE A 4 -4.09 -58.92 -7.75
N LEU A 5 -3.25 -58.07 -8.35
CA LEU A 5 -2.90 -56.72 -7.91
C LEU A 5 -4.17 -55.87 -7.74
N THR A 6 -4.27 -55.08 -6.68
CA THR A 6 -5.01 -53.80 -6.72
C THR A 6 -4.51 -52.86 -5.63
N ARG A 7 -3.30 -52.33 -5.86
CA ARG A 7 -2.68 -51.30 -5.04
C ARG A 7 -3.37 -49.97 -5.36
N ARG A 8 -4.45 -49.65 -4.63
CA ARG A 8 -5.12 -48.34 -4.72
C ARG A 8 -4.17 -47.26 -4.21
N THR A 9 -3.44 -46.62 -5.12
CA THR A 9 -2.68 -45.40 -4.84
C THR A 9 -3.65 -44.24 -4.67
N LEU A 10 -3.84 -43.82 -3.41
CA LEU A 10 -4.60 -42.63 -3.04
C LEU A 10 -3.72 -41.40 -3.27
N SER A 11 -3.87 -40.77 -4.43
CA SER A 11 -3.17 -39.52 -4.78
C SER A 11 -3.80 -38.36 -4.00
N ILE A 12 -3.14 -37.93 -2.93
CA ILE A 12 -3.50 -36.72 -2.16
C ILE A 12 -3.06 -35.49 -2.99
N LEU A 13 -4.04 -34.74 -3.49
CA LEU A 13 -3.84 -33.42 -4.09
C LEU A 13 -3.48 -32.43 -2.98
N ILE A 14 -2.23 -31.96 -2.94
CA ILE A 14 -1.82 -30.88 -2.04
C ILE A 14 -2.20 -29.57 -2.72
N VAL A 15 -3.27 -28.93 -2.25
CA VAL A 15 -3.60 -27.54 -2.62
C VAL A 15 -2.55 -26.64 -1.99
N ALA A 16 -1.61 -26.16 -2.80
CA ALA A 16 -0.69 -25.10 -2.39
C ALA A 16 -1.47 -23.79 -2.21
N GLY A 17 -1.89 -23.51 -0.98
CA GLY A 17 -2.42 -22.21 -0.60
C GLY A 17 -1.32 -21.17 -0.76
N ALA A 18 -1.48 -20.26 -1.72
CA ALA A 18 -0.63 -19.09 -1.86
C ALA A 18 -0.84 -18.17 -0.64
N VAL A 19 0.05 -18.28 0.35
CA VAL A 19 0.17 -17.30 1.42
C VAL A 19 0.68 -16.00 0.81
N MET A 20 -0.20 -15.02 0.63
CA MET A 20 0.25 -13.67 0.33
C MET A 20 1.02 -13.12 1.54
N PRO A 21 2.17 -12.45 1.32
CA PRO A 21 2.94 -11.86 2.41
C PRO A 21 2.14 -10.72 3.03
N ALA A 22 1.52 -11.00 4.18
CA ALA A 22 1.07 -9.98 5.11
C ALA A 22 2.33 -9.28 5.66
N HIS A 23 2.60 -8.06 5.18
CA HIS A 23 3.67 -7.23 5.71
C HIS A 23 3.27 -6.82 7.12
N ALA A 24 3.65 -7.62 8.11
CA ALA A 24 3.21 -7.51 9.51
C ALA A 24 3.77 -6.30 10.28
N GLY A 25 4.08 -5.19 9.59
CA GLY A 25 4.56 -3.94 10.19
C GLY A 25 3.81 -2.69 9.72
N GLU A 26 3.31 -2.69 8.48
CA GLU A 26 2.69 -1.50 7.89
C GLU A 26 1.17 -1.55 8.06
N SER A 27 0.61 -0.56 8.76
CA SER A 27 -0.84 -0.34 8.85
C SER A 27 -1.24 0.88 8.03
N CYS A 28 -2.09 0.69 7.02
CA CYS A 28 -2.65 1.79 6.24
C CYS A 28 -4.08 2.10 6.68
N PHE A 29 -4.38 3.38 6.85
CA PHE A 29 -5.71 3.85 7.20
C PHE A 29 -6.60 3.80 5.95
N ALA A 30 -7.58 2.88 5.94
CA ALA A 30 -8.53 2.74 4.83
C ALA A 30 -9.55 3.89 4.79
N ASP A 31 -9.86 4.48 5.94
CA ASP A 31 -10.87 5.53 6.09
C ASP A 31 -10.24 6.84 6.56
N TRP A 32 -10.62 7.95 5.91
CA TRP A 32 -10.08 9.27 6.20
C TRP A 32 -10.59 9.85 7.52
N SER A 33 -11.73 9.38 8.03
CA SER A 33 -12.24 9.79 9.34
C SER A 33 -11.30 9.32 10.46
N VAL A 34 -10.53 8.25 10.23
CA VAL A 34 -9.51 7.74 11.16
C VAL A 34 -8.15 8.39 10.91
N ALA A 35 -7.77 8.61 9.65
CA ALA A 35 -6.47 9.18 9.30
C ALA A 35 -6.35 10.68 9.62
N ALA A 36 -7.40 11.49 9.41
CA ALA A 36 -7.33 12.94 9.60
C ALA A 36 -6.98 13.36 11.05
N PRO A 37 -7.54 12.73 12.10
CA PRO A 37 -7.09 12.96 13.48
C PRO A 37 -5.60 12.64 13.68
N VAL A 38 -5.09 11.57 13.04
CA VAL A 38 -3.66 11.19 13.13
C VAL A 38 -2.78 12.25 12.47
N VAL A 39 -3.14 12.73 11.27
CA VAL A 39 -2.43 13.81 10.57
C VAL A 39 -2.28 15.03 11.47
N LYS A 40 -3.39 15.45 12.11
CA LYS A 40 -3.39 16.59 13.03
C LYS A 40 -2.54 16.32 14.29
N LYS A 41 -2.72 15.17 14.93
CA LYS A 41 -2.03 14.79 16.17
C LYS A 41 -0.51 14.74 15.98
N GLU A 42 -0.06 14.17 14.87
CA GLU A 42 1.35 13.90 14.60
C GLU A 42 2.04 15.05 13.86
N GLY A 43 1.31 16.10 13.48
CA GLY A 43 1.83 17.24 12.73
C GLY A 43 2.29 16.88 11.32
N LEU A 44 1.57 15.98 10.65
CA LEU A 44 1.88 15.54 9.28
C LEU A 44 1.35 16.55 8.26
N ALA A 45 1.93 16.55 7.06
CA ALA A 45 1.43 17.37 5.96
C ALA A 45 -0.02 17.01 5.64
N THR A 46 -0.91 17.98 5.51
CA THR A 46 -2.31 17.74 5.15
C THR A 46 -2.45 17.30 3.69
N VAL A 47 -3.62 16.76 3.31
CA VAL A 47 -3.90 16.43 1.90
C VAL A 47 -3.76 17.67 1.00
N GLU A 48 -4.19 18.84 1.47
CA GLU A 48 -4.06 20.10 0.73
C GLU A 48 -2.58 20.48 0.51
N GLN A 49 -1.77 20.43 1.58
CA GLN A 49 -0.33 20.69 1.49
C GLN A 49 0.36 19.68 0.58
N LEU A 50 -0.01 18.39 0.67
CA LEU A 50 0.54 17.34 -0.17
C LEU A 50 0.23 17.58 -1.65
N SER A 51 -1.00 17.99 -1.98
CA SER A 51 -1.39 18.37 -3.34
C SER A 51 -0.65 19.59 -3.86
N GLN A 52 -0.43 20.62 -3.03
CA GLN A 52 0.37 21.79 -3.39
C GLN A 52 1.83 21.38 -3.67
N LEU A 53 2.44 20.60 -2.78
CA LEU A 53 3.81 20.12 -2.93
C LEU A 53 4.00 19.21 -4.16
N ALA A 54 3.03 18.33 -4.46
CA ALA A 54 3.08 17.48 -5.65
C ALA A 54 3.06 18.30 -6.95
N LYS A 55 2.25 19.37 -7.00
CA LYS A 55 2.23 20.31 -8.13
C LYS A 55 3.56 21.06 -8.25
N SER A 56 4.06 21.61 -7.15
CA SER A 56 5.32 22.37 -7.13
C SER A 56 6.55 21.50 -7.43
N SER A 57 6.53 20.22 -7.08
CA SER A 57 7.63 19.28 -7.36
C SER A 57 7.63 18.75 -8.79
N GLY A 58 6.57 19.01 -9.56
CA GLY A 58 6.37 18.47 -10.91
C GLY A 58 5.89 17.01 -10.94
N SER A 59 5.46 16.46 -9.81
CA SER A 59 4.99 15.07 -9.71
C SER A 59 3.62 14.85 -10.35
N GLY A 60 2.82 15.91 -10.50
CA GLY A 60 1.50 15.87 -11.13
C GLY A 60 0.35 16.09 -10.14
N GLU A 61 -0.85 15.65 -10.53
CA GLU A 61 -2.07 15.78 -9.74
C GLU A 61 -2.30 14.53 -8.88
N ILE A 62 -2.46 14.69 -7.56
CA ILE A 62 -2.81 13.58 -6.68
C ILE A 62 -4.29 13.23 -6.87
N VAL A 63 -4.59 11.99 -7.23
CA VAL A 63 -5.96 11.47 -7.39
C VAL A 63 -6.40 10.54 -6.26
N ARG A 64 -5.44 10.02 -5.47
CA ARG A 64 -5.70 9.21 -4.28
C ARG A 64 -4.59 9.41 -3.26
N THR A 65 -4.98 9.51 -2.00
CA THR A 65 -4.05 9.59 -0.86
C THR A 65 -4.43 8.56 0.19
N THR A 66 -3.45 7.79 0.64
CA THR A 66 -3.58 6.86 1.76
C THR A 66 -2.44 7.11 2.74
N LEU A 67 -2.77 7.29 4.01
CA LEU A 67 -1.77 7.36 5.08
C LEU A 67 -1.45 5.95 5.55
N CYS A 68 -0.17 5.62 5.65
CA CYS A 68 0.33 4.38 6.21
C CYS A 68 1.29 4.70 7.36
N GLN A 69 1.35 3.80 8.34
CA GLN A 69 2.24 3.86 9.47
C GLN A 69 3.03 2.55 9.57
N ASP A 70 4.33 2.64 9.80
CA ASP A 70 5.19 1.52 10.17
C ASP A 70 6.08 1.97 11.33
N LYS A 71 6.02 1.28 12.47
CA LYS A 71 6.90 1.51 13.64
C LYS A 71 7.03 2.97 14.12
N GLY A 72 6.01 3.79 13.90
CA GLY A 72 6.00 5.21 14.29
C GLY A 72 6.36 6.19 13.17
N ASP A 73 6.86 5.69 12.04
CA ASP A 73 7.04 6.44 10.81
C ASP A 73 5.75 6.50 10.01
N PHE A 74 5.54 7.61 9.32
CA PHE A 74 4.33 7.87 8.55
C PHE A 74 4.68 8.13 7.09
N THR A 75 4.03 7.39 6.20
CA THR A 75 4.23 7.49 4.75
C THR A 75 2.89 7.71 4.07
N TYR A 76 2.84 8.64 3.13
CA TYR A 76 1.72 8.75 2.20
C TYR A 76 1.96 7.88 0.97
N ARG A 77 1.07 6.92 0.76
CA ARG A 77 0.94 6.22 -0.52
C ARG A 77 -0.04 7.00 -1.37
N ILE A 78 0.47 7.73 -2.34
CA ILE A 78 -0.31 8.55 -3.26
C ILE A 78 -0.36 7.93 -4.64
N VAL A 79 -1.47 8.16 -5.33
CA VAL A 79 -1.56 7.94 -6.78
C VAL A 79 -1.58 9.32 -7.43
N VAL A 80 -0.64 9.56 -8.33
CA VAL A 80 -0.52 10.79 -9.12
C VAL A 80 -0.85 10.53 -10.58
N LYS A 81 -1.56 11.47 -11.20
CA LYS A 81 -1.74 11.56 -12.65
C LYS A 81 -0.69 12.54 -13.18
N ASP A 82 0.24 12.04 -14.00
CA ASP A 82 1.29 12.88 -14.58
C ASP A 82 0.79 13.71 -15.78
N GLY A 83 1.65 14.57 -16.34
CA GLY A 83 1.31 15.42 -17.48
C GLY A 83 0.98 14.67 -18.78
N LYS A 84 1.24 13.36 -18.85
CA LYS A 84 0.85 12.48 -19.96
C LYS A 84 -0.44 11.72 -19.65
N GLY A 85 -1.08 11.98 -18.51
CA GLY A 85 -2.26 11.27 -18.05
C GLY A 85 -1.99 9.90 -17.43
N GLN A 86 -0.73 9.52 -17.19
CA GLN A 86 -0.40 8.22 -16.62
C GLN A 86 -0.55 8.23 -15.10
N LEU A 87 -1.11 7.16 -14.55
CA LEU A 87 -1.21 6.97 -13.10
C LEU A 87 0.05 6.32 -12.55
N LYS A 88 0.63 6.91 -11.52
CA LYS A 88 1.81 6.39 -10.81
C LYS A 88 1.56 6.37 -9.31
N THR A 89 1.98 5.29 -8.66
CA THR A 89 1.97 5.22 -7.20
C THR A 89 3.31 5.70 -6.67
N LEU A 90 3.29 6.66 -5.75
CA LEU A 90 4.47 7.15 -5.05
C LEU A 90 4.28 6.95 -3.54
N ASN A 91 5.35 6.60 -2.85
CA ASN A 91 5.41 6.63 -1.40
C ASN A 91 6.28 7.82 -0.99
N VAL A 92 5.72 8.72 -0.18
CA VAL A 92 6.43 9.93 0.28
C VAL A 92 6.33 10.06 1.78
N ASP A 93 7.39 10.57 2.41
CA ASP A 93 7.41 10.84 3.85
C ASP A 93 6.28 11.81 4.22
N ALA A 94 5.53 11.52 5.28
CA ALA A 94 4.37 12.32 5.67
C ALA A 94 4.74 13.60 6.43
N ARG A 95 5.95 13.70 6.97
CA ARG A 95 6.45 14.89 7.69
C ARG A 95 7.12 15.87 6.74
N LYS A 96 7.84 15.38 5.72
CA LYS A 96 8.55 16.16 4.71
C LYS A 96 8.32 15.59 3.31
N PRO A 97 7.09 15.68 2.76
CA PRO A 97 6.81 15.16 1.43
C PRO A 97 7.63 15.89 0.36
N PHE A 98 8.19 15.13 -0.58
CA PHE A 98 8.97 15.66 -1.71
C PHE A 98 10.24 16.46 -1.34
N ALA A 99 10.71 16.39 -0.09
CA ALA A 99 12.02 16.89 0.27
C ALA A 99 13.09 16.12 -0.54
N ARG A 100 13.99 16.85 -1.20
CA ARG A 100 15.16 16.31 -1.91
C ARG A 100 16.43 16.62 -1.14
#